data_AF-A0A821LJP7-F1
#
_entry.id   AF-A0A821LJP7-F1
#
_cell.length_a   1.000
_cell.length_b   1.000
_cell.length_c   1.000
_cell.angle_alpha   90.00
_cell.angle_beta   90.00
_cell.angle_gamma   90.00
#
_symmetry.space_group_name_H-M   'P 1'
#
loop_
_entity.id
_entity.type
_entity.pdbx_description
1 polymer ?
#
loop_
_entity_poly.entity_id
_entity_poly.type
_entity_poly.pdbx_seq_one_letter_code
_entity_poly.pdbx_strand_id
1 'polypeptide(L)' 'MKFIEVIANHCFCVSYHWLIEYIKYDQIVDKGAFEIEGDDTDYHSQDGPKRSRSIDKRHSF' A
#
# COMPACT_ATOMS: atom_id res chain seq x y z
N MET A 1 -5.96 12.81 -0.86
CA MET A 1 -5.99 11.68 -1.79
C MET A 1 -6.70 10.53 -1.09
N LYS A 2 -7.74 9.96 -1.69
CA LYS A 2 -8.50 8.82 -1.14
C LYS A 2 -7.74 7.51 -1.37
N PHE A 3 -7.95 6.50 -0.53
CA PHE A 3 -7.28 5.19 -0.63
C PHE A 3 -7.44 4.57 -2.03
N ILE A 4 -8.64 4.66 -2.61
CA ILE A 4 -8.92 4.13 -3.95
C ILE A 4 -8.14 4.86 -5.07
N GLU A 5 -7.90 6.17 -4.92
CA GLU A 5 -7.10 6.95 -5.88
C GLU A 5 -5.64 6.50 -5.82
N VAL A 6 -5.13 6.21 -4.63
CA VAL A 6 -3.75 5.72 -4.42
C VAL A 6 -3.56 4.35 -5.08
N ILE A 7 -4.53 3.44 -4.93
CA ILE A 7 -4.52 2.13 -5.61
C ILE A 7 -4.57 2.30 -7.13
N ALA A 8 -5.47 3.15 -7.65
CA ALA A 8 -5.63 3.41 -9.07
C ALA A 8 -4.37 4.03 -9.71
N ASN A 9 -3.59 4.80 -8.94
CA ASN A 9 -2.32 5.37 -9.38
C ASN A 9 -1.12 4.44 -9.17
N HIS A 10 -1.35 3.17 -8.82
CA HIS A 10 -0.28 2.18 -8.58
C HIS A 10 0.75 2.65 -7.54
N CYS A 11 0.30 3.41 -6.54
CA CYS A 11 1.13 3.86 -5.44
C CYS A 11 1.27 2.78 -4.37
N PHE A 12 2.32 2.88 -3.55
CA PHE A 12 2.53 1.98 -2.43
C PHE A 12 1.65 2.37 -1.25
N CYS A 13 0.70 1.51 -0.87
CA CYS A 13 -0.22 1.74 0.24
C CYS A 13 0.31 1.12 1.53
N VAL A 14 0.81 1.92 2.46
CA VAL A 14 1.27 1.45 3.78
C VAL A 14 0.31 1.85 4.90
N SER A 15 0.27 1.05 5.96
CA SER A 15 -0.42 1.40 7.20
C SER A 15 0.28 2.56 7.92
N TYR A 16 -0.47 3.25 8.78
CA TYR A 16 0.07 4.32 9.64
C TYR A 16 1.21 3.82 10.56
N HIS A 17 1.23 2.52 10.88
CA HIS A 17 2.27 1.92 11.73
C HIS A 17 3.68 2.05 11.13
N TRP A 18 3.81 2.04 9.79
CA TRP A 18 5.09 2.29 9.12
C TRP A 18 5.70 3.65 9.51
N LEU A 19 4.86 4.70 9.63
CA LEU A 19 5.31 6.02 10.03
C LEU A 19 5.77 6.06 11.50
N ILE A 20 5.08 5.33 12.37
CA ILE A 20 5.46 5.21 13.78
C ILE A 20 6.85 4.58 13.91
N GLU A 21 7.09 3.47 13.20
CA GLU A 21 8.38 2.77 13.24
C GLU A 21 9.50 3.61 12.60
N TYR A 22 9.21 4.32 11.51
CA TYR A 22 10.13 5.29 10.91
C TYR A 22 10.57 6.36 11.92
N ILE A 23 9.62 6.98 12.62
CA ILE A 23 9.91 8.02 13.62
C ILE A 23 10.67 7.44 14.82
N LYS A 24 10.27 6.24 15.26
CA LYS A 24 10.84 5.59 16.45
C LYS A 24 12.32 5.21 16.27
N TYR A 25 12.70 4.74 15.08
CA TYR A 25 14.08 4.31 14.81
C TYR A 25 14.90 5.32 14.01
N ASP A 26 14.29 6.42 13.56
CA ASP A 26 14.90 7.43 12.68
C ASP A 26 15.58 6.80 11.45
N GLN A 27 14.94 5.77 10.89
CA GLN A 27 15.46 4.96 9.80
C GLN A 27 14.37 4.61 8.80
N ILE A 28 14.76 4.48 7.53
CA ILE A 28 13.86 3.99 6.48
C ILE A 28 13.60 2.50 6.74
N VAL A 29 12.41 2.20 7.27
CA VAL A 29 11.93 0.83 7.44
C VAL A 29 11.35 0.32 6.12
N ASP A 30 11.55 -0.96 5.80
CA ASP A 30 10.96 -1.58 4.62
C ASP A 30 9.43 -1.42 4.64
N LYS A 31 8.89 -0.93 3.54
CA LYS A 31 7.45 -0.69 3.36
C LYS A 31 6.66 -1.98 3.18
N GLY A 32 7.30 -3.04 2.68
CA GLY A 32 6.67 -4.32 2.41
C GLY A 32 6.01 -4.95 3.64
N ALA A 33 6.67 -4.85 4.79
CA ALA A 33 6.16 -5.36 6.07
C ALA A 33 4.92 -4.62 6.59
N PHE A 34 4.56 -3.48 6.00
CA PHE A 34 3.45 -2.63 6.43
C PHE A 34 2.47 -2.32 5.29
N GLU A 35 2.57 -3.01 4.16
CA GLU A 35 1.65 -2.84 3.04
C GLU A 35 0.22 -3.25 3.46
N ILE A 36 -0.77 -2.46 3.04
CA ILE A 36 -2.17 -2.74 3.36
C ILE A 36 -2.66 -3.89 2.48
N GLU A 37 -3.17 -4.96 3.11
CA GLU A 37 -3.61 -6.18 2.42
C GLU A 37 -5.13 -6.24 2.17
N GLY A 38 -5.92 -5.44 2.88
CA GLY A 38 -7.38 -5.41 2.81
C GLY A 38 -8.01 -4.27 3.61
N ASP A 39 -9.34 -4.19 3.59
CA ASP A 39 -10.15 -3.29 4.41
C ASP A 39 -11.18 -4.08 5.24
N ASP A 40 -11.87 -3.40 6.17
CA ASP A 40 -12.81 -4.03 7.11
C ASP A 40 -14.06 -4.62 6.43
N THR A 41 -14.27 -4.35 5.14
CA THR A 41 -15.42 -4.86 4.38
C THR A 41 -15.20 -6.29 3.87
N ASP A 42 -13.95 -6.72 3.68
CA ASP A 42 -13.60 -8.03 3.16
C ASP A 42 -13.00 -8.93 4.26
N TYR A 43 -13.59 -10.12 4.45
CA TYR A 43 -13.11 -11.12 5.42
C TYR A 43 -11.76 -11.76 5.07
N HIS A 44 -11.23 -11.50 3.87
CA HIS A 44 -10.00 -12.11 3.34
C HIS A 44 -9.08 -11.03 2.75
N SER A 45 -7.76 -11.19 2.95
CA SER A 45 -6.78 -10.33 2.29
C SER A 45 -6.87 -10.49 0.77
N GLN A 46 -7.01 -9.38 0.07
CA GLN A 46 -7.13 -9.35 -1.39
C GLN A 46 -5.85 -8.89 -2.08
N ASP A 47 -4.86 -8.39 -1.30
CA ASP A 47 -3.61 -7.81 -1.81
C ASP A 47 -3.86 -6.75 -2.90
N GLY A 48 -4.99 -6.03 -2.81
CA GLY A 48 -5.44 -5.10 -3.84
C GLY A 48 -4.37 -4.07 -4.25
N PRO A 49 -3.75 -3.35 -3.28
CA PRO A 49 -2.65 -2.43 -3.57
C PRO A 49 -1.44 -3.11 -4.23
N LYS A 50 -1.04 -4.28 -3.75
CA LYS A 50 0.10 -5.02 -4.28
C LYS A 50 -0.16 -5.50 -5.71
N ARG A 51 -1.36 -6.02 -5.97
CA ARG A 51 -1.82 -6.42 -7.30
C ARG A 51 -1.86 -5.23 -8.24
N SER A 52 -2.36 -4.07 -7.81
CA SER A 52 -2.36 -2.89 -8.67
C SER A 52 -0.94 -2.52 -9.10
N ARG A 53 0.04 -2.55 -8.21
CA ARG A 53 1.46 -2.27 -8.54
C ARG A 53 2.11 -3.30 -9.47
N SER A 54 1.55 -4.50 -9.59
CA SER A 54 2.02 -5.53 -10.53
C SER A 54 1.51 -5.34 -11.96
N ILE A 55 0.54 -4.44 -12.17
CA ILE A 55 0.05 -4.11 -13.51
C ILE A 55 1.15 -3.33 -14.25
N ASP A 56 1.62 -3.91 -15.35
CA ASP A 56 2.57 -3.26 -16.25
C ASP A 56 2.01 -1.88 -16.67
N LYS A 57 2.79 -0.80 -16.45
CA LYS A 57 2.42 0.58 -16.82
C LYS A 57 2.19 0.80 -18.32
N ARG A 58 2.20 -0.26 -19.14
CA ARG A 58 1.93 -0.20 -20.58
C ARG A 58 0.47 0.18 -20.89
N HIS A 59 -0.43 0.11 -19.90
CA HIS A 59 -1.85 0.40 -20.06
C HIS A 59 -2.30 1.74 -19.49
N SER A 60 -1.42 2.55 -18.92
CA SER A 60 -1.74 3.94 -18.55
C SER A 60 -1.61 4.83 -19.79
N PHE A 61 -2.74 5.02 -20.48
CA PHE A 61 -2.94 6.05 -21.52
C PHE A 61 -3.00 7.45 -20.89
#